data_AF-A0A9X5UDJ0-F1
#
_entry.id   AF-A0A9X5UDJ0-F1
#
_cell.length_a   1.000
_cell.length_b   1.000
_cell.length_c   1.000
_cell.angle_alpha   90.00
_cell.angle_beta   90.00
_cell.angle_gamma   90.00
#
_symmetry.space_group_name_H-M   'P 1'
#
loop_
_entity.id
_entity.type
_entity.pdbx_description
1 polymer ?
#
loop_
_entity_poly.entity_id
_entity_poly.type
_entity_poly.pdbx_seq_one_letter_code
_entity_poly.pdbx_strand_id
1 'polypeptide(L)'
;MIANSGWAYFLNWELALWGDPVYDLAVHLHKMAYQPDEEEPAKAAWRNAVSPETAAEWTTDLDTYLAHECVKSAVGDTVRYSKLIAAGTESPAAQAALIDKLTTKLHAAHTFWRRANPRPRRGGPPCPQPHPHDPRRGMISSADSSGTLFRSSAPTRESSPLMPDFRPI
;
A
#
# COMPACT_ATOMS: atom_id res chain seq x y z
N MET A 1 10.92 10.61 -8.35
CA MET A 1 10.99 11.94 -8.95
C MET A 1 12.46 12.29 -9.14
N ILE A 2 12.82 12.88 -10.27
CA ILE A 2 14.15 13.45 -10.51
C ILE A 2 13.97 14.95 -10.68
N ALA A 3 14.73 15.76 -9.94
CA ALA A 3 14.75 17.21 -10.08
C ALA A 3 16.01 17.64 -10.84
N ASN A 4 15.86 18.45 -11.89
CA ASN A 4 16.98 18.97 -12.68
C ASN A 4 16.64 20.35 -13.27
N SER A 5 17.48 21.36 -13.01
CA SER A 5 17.37 22.71 -13.59
C SER A 5 15.97 23.34 -13.51
N GLY A 6 15.32 23.23 -12.35
CA GLY A 6 13.97 23.77 -12.13
C GLY A 6 12.82 22.89 -12.64
N TRP A 7 13.13 21.73 -13.25
CA TRP A 7 12.14 20.77 -13.70
C TRP A 7 12.07 19.55 -12.78
N ALA A 8 10.87 18.99 -12.64
CA ALA A 8 10.63 17.72 -11.99
C ALA A 8 10.14 16.69 -13.00
N TYR A 9 10.78 15.53 -13.03
CA TYR A 9 10.42 14.38 -13.85
C TYR A 9 9.79 13.30 -12.98
N PHE A 10 8.57 12.90 -13.34
CA PHE A 10 7.83 11.81 -12.69
C PHE A 10 8.07 10.49 -13.44
N LEU A 11 8.32 9.43 -12.66
CA LEU A 11 8.65 8.09 -13.14
C LEU A 11 7.65 7.10 -12.54
N ASN A 12 7.67 5.86 -13.04
CA ASN A 12 6.82 4.75 -12.56
C ASN A 12 5.32 5.02 -12.74
N TRP A 13 4.92 5.37 -13.97
CA TRP A 13 3.52 5.60 -14.36
C TRP A 13 2.63 4.35 -14.34
N GLU A 14 3.18 3.18 -14.02
CA GLU A 14 2.45 1.89 -13.96
C GLU A 14 1.32 1.86 -12.92
N LEU A 15 1.35 2.76 -11.92
CA LEU A 15 0.30 2.91 -10.90
C LEU A 15 -0.48 4.23 -11.05
N ALA A 16 -0.34 4.94 -12.16
CA ALA A 16 -1.10 6.16 -12.39
C ALA A 16 -2.59 5.82 -12.58
N LEU A 17 -3.45 6.50 -11.83
CA LEU A 17 -4.89 6.27 -11.80
C LEU A 17 -5.62 7.61 -11.78
N TRP A 18 -6.87 7.62 -12.26
CA TRP A 18 -7.77 8.74 -12.02
C TRP A 18 -8.22 8.71 -10.56
N GLY A 19 -8.11 9.84 -9.87
CA GLY A 19 -8.44 9.91 -8.45
C GLY A 19 -8.48 11.33 -7.93
N ASP A 20 -8.68 11.42 -6.62
CA ASP A 20 -8.64 12.66 -5.88
C ASP A 20 -7.18 13.20 -5.84
N PRO A 21 -6.91 14.42 -6.35
CA PRO A 21 -5.56 14.98 -6.35
C PRO A 21 -5.00 15.29 -4.95
N VAL A 22 -5.84 15.35 -3.91
CA VAL A 22 -5.37 15.45 -2.51
C VAL A 22 -4.61 14.18 -2.10
N TYR A 23 -4.98 13.03 -2.65
CA TYR A 23 -4.25 11.78 -2.42
C TYR A 23 -2.81 11.85 -2.95
N ASP A 24 -2.59 12.45 -4.13
CA ASP A 24 -1.24 12.62 -4.67
C ASP A 24 -0.39 13.55 -3.81
N LEU A 25 -0.99 14.59 -3.21
CA LEU A 25 -0.31 15.42 -2.21
C LEU A 25 0.09 14.57 -0.99
N ALA A 26 -0.83 13.77 -0.44
CA ALA A 26 -0.55 12.92 0.72
C ALA A 26 0.59 11.92 0.44
N VAL A 27 0.58 11.28 -0.73
CA VAL A 27 1.65 10.38 -1.20
C VAL A 27 2.97 11.13 -1.30
N HIS A 28 2.96 12.36 -1.85
CA HIS A 28 4.15 13.19 -1.98
C HIS A 28 4.73 13.57 -0.61
N LEU A 29 3.92 14.12 0.29
CA LEU A 29 4.35 14.49 1.64
C LEU A 29 4.88 13.27 2.42
N HIS A 30 4.18 12.13 2.38
CA HIS A 30 4.62 10.90 3.06
C HIS A 30 5.97 10.39 2.54
N LYS A 31 6.21 10.46 1.22
CA LYS A 31 7.45 9.94 0.60
C LYS A 31 8.63 10.89 0.77
N MET A 32 8.39 12.20 0.74
CA MET A 32 9.45 13.19 0.87
C MET A 32 9.89 13.35 2.33
N ALA A 33 9.02 13.06 3.30
CA ALA A 33 9.32 13.19 4.73
C ALA A 33 9.91 14.56 5.08
N TYR A 34 9.28 15.61 4.55
CA TYR A 34 9.66 17.01 4.76
C TYR A 34 9.79 17.34 6.24
N GLN A 35 10.72 18.24 6.57
CA GLN A 35 10.69 18.91 7.86
C GLN A 35 9.49 19.86 7.95
N PRO A 36 9.02 20.21 9.17
CA PRO A 36 7.83 21.05 9.34
C PRO A 36 7.90 22.40 8.61
N ASP A 37 9.10 22.98 8.49
CA ASP A 37 9.35 24.24 7.77
C ASP A 37 9.36 24.10 6.24
N GLU A 38 9.55 22.88 5.72
CA GLU A 38 9.49 22.56 4.29
C GLU A 38 8.09 22.10 3.84
N GLU A 39 7.31 21.51 4.76
CA GLU A 39 6.00 20.93 4.46
C GLU A 39 4.95 22.00 4.11
N GLU A 40 4.90 23.10 4.86
CA GLU A 40 3.94 24.19 4.65
C GLU A 40 4.13 24.90 3.30
N PRO A 41 5.36 25.23 2.86
CA PRO A 41 5.61 25.70 1.49
C PRO A 41 5.15 24.71 0.41
N ALA A 42 5.34 23.40 0.61
CA ALA A 42 4.91 22.39 -0.36
C ALA A 42 3.38 22.31 -0.48
N LYS A 43 2.67 22.35 0.65
CA LYS A 43 1.20 22.44 0.70
C LYS A 43 0.69 23.70 0.02
N ALA A 44 1.31 24.85 0.28
CA ALA A 44 0.95 26.12 -0.34
C ALA A 44 1.15 26.11 -1.86
N ALA A 45 2.28 25.56 -2.32
CA ALA A 45 2.57 25.40 -3.74
C ALA A 45 1.54 24.50 -4.45
N TRP A 46 1.17 23.37 -3.83
CA TRP A 46 0.13 22.49 -4.35
C TRP A 46 -1.23 23.21 -4.41
N ARG A 47 -1.62 23.91 -3.34
CA ARG A 47 -2.89 24.63 -3.25
C ARG A 47 -3.01 25.71 -4.33
N ASN A 48 -1.91 26.38 -4.67
CA ASN A 48 -1.88 27.39 -5.72
C ASN A 48 -1.92 26.78 -7.14
N ALA A 49 -1.60 25.49 -7.29
CA ALA A 49 -1.57 24.80 -8.57
C ALA A 49 -2.91 24.12 -8.94
N VAL A 50 -3.78 23.86 -7.97
CA VAL A 50 -5.08 23.21 -8.18
C VAL A 50 -6.22 24.22 -8.27
N SER A 51 -7.35 23.81 -8.85
CA SER A 51 -8.55 24.66 -8.90
C SER A 51 -9.13 24.88 -7.48
N PRO A 52 -9.86 25.99 -7.25
CA PRO A 52 -10.50 26.22 -5.96
C PRO A 52 -11.48 25.12 -5.53
N GLU A 53 -12.16 24.50 -6.50
CA GLU A 53 -13.08 23.38 -6.28
C GLU A 53 -12.34 22.16 -5.73
N THR A 54 -11.18 21.84 -6.30
CA THR A 54 -10.29 20.77 -5.83
C THR A 54 -9.69 21.08 -4.45
N ALA A 55 -9.47 22.35 -4.14
CA ALA A 55 -8.97 22.79 -2.84
C ALA A 55 -10.08 22.97 -1.79
N ALA A 56 -11.33 22.59 -2.07
CA ALA A 56 -12.39 22.58 -1.07
C ALA A 56 -12.13 21.42 -0.08
N GLU A 57 -12.15 21.70 1.22
CA GLU A 57 -12.01 20.70 2.30
C GLU A 57 -10.74 19.82 2.29
N TRP A 58 -9.77 20.11 1.40
CA TRP A 58 -8.56 19.31 1.17
C TRP A 58 -7.76 18.97 2.43
N THR A 59 -7.81 19.78 3.49
CA THR A 59 -7.10 19.50 4.74
C THR A 59 -7.65 18.27 5.45
N THR A 60 -8.97 18.08 5.45
CA THR A 60 -9.62 16.91 6.08
C THR A 60 -9.31 15.63 5.30
N ASP A 61 -9.37 15.72 3.97
CA ASP A 61 -9.04 14.62 3.08
C ASP A 61 -7.54 14.29 3.16
N LEU A 62 -6.68 15.31 3.25
CA LEU A 62 -5.25 15.14 3.42
C LEU A 62 -4.92 14.37 4.69
N ASP A 63 -5.52 14.71 5.84
CA ASP A 63 -5.31 13.98 7.09
C ASP A 63 -5.71 12.50 6.95
N THR A 64 -6.80 12.24 6.25
CA THR A 64 -7.28 10.87 5.96
C THR A 64 -6.31 10.11 5.07
N TYR A 65 -5.82 10.73 4.00
CA TYR A 65 -4.88 10.11 3.08
C TYR A 65 -3.48 9.94 3.70
N LEU A 66 -3.03 10.84 4.58
CA LEU A 66 -1.77 10.67 5.31
C LEU A 66 -1.84 9.48 6.27
N ALA A 67 -2.98 9.30 6.97
CA ALA A 67 -3.22 8.11 7.77
C ALA A 67 -3.22 6.83 6.91
N HIS A 68 -3.87 6.89 5.75
CA HIS A 68 -3.87 5.79 4.78
C HIS A 68 -2.45 5.45 4.30
N GLU A 69 -1.65 6.43 3.89
CA GLU A 69 -0.27 6.22 3.43
C GLU A 69 0.63 5.66 4.54
N CYS A 70 0.45 6.11 5.79
CA CYS A 70 1.15 5.55 6.94
C CYS A 70 0.89 4.04 7.10
N VAL A 71 -0.39 3.63 7.03
CA VAL A 71 -0.78 2.22 7.13
C VAL A 71 -0.31 1.41 5.91
N LYS A 72 -0.51 1.93 4.70
CA LYS A 72 -0.11 1.27 3.44
C LYS A 72 1.40 1.02 3.39
N SER A 73 2.18 2.01 3.80
CA SER A 73 3.65 1.93 3.88
C SER A 73 4.10 0.86 4.87
N ALA A 74 3.49 0.80 6.05
CA ALA A 74 3.80 -0.23 7.06
C ALA A 74 3.49 -1.66 6.58
N VAL A 75 2.38 -1.86 5.86
CA VAL A 75 2.04 -3.17 5.26
C VAL A 75 3.06 -3.56 4.20
N GLY A 76 3.38 -2.65 3.28
CA GLY A 76 4.38 -2.89 2.23
C GLY A 76 5.76 -3.21 2.80
N ASP A 77 6.18 -2.50 3.83
CA ASP A 77 7.47 -2.74 4.48
C ASP A 77 7.51 -4.01 5.31
N THR A 78 6.39 -4.44 5.90
CA THR A 78 6.30 -5.75 6.55
C THR A 78 6.66 -6.86 5.55
N VAL A 79 6.09 -6.83 4.34
CA VAL A 79 6.40 -7.82 3.29
C VAL A 79 7.84 -7.67 2.81
N ARG A 80 8.33 -6.44 2.60
CA ARG A 80 9.69 -6.19 2.10
C ARG A 80 10.75 -6.66 3.10
N TYR A 81 10.64 -6.24 4.36
CA TYR A 81 11.67 -6.50 5.37
C TYR A 81 11.65 -7.96 5.82
N SER A 82 10.49 -8.60 5.94
CA SER A 82 10.43 -10.04 6.22
C SER A 82 11.14 -10.88 5.15
N LYS A 83 11.00 -10.52 3.87
CA LYS A 83 11.73 -11.18 2.78
C LYS A 83 13.25 -11.00 2.88
N LEU A 84 13.72 -9.79 3.19
CA LEU A 84 15.16 -9.52 3.37
C LEU A 84 15.74 -10.31 4.55
N ILE A 85 15.03 -10.34 5.67
CA ILE A 85 15.43 -11.10 6.86
C ILE A 85 15.43 -12.60 6.56
N ALA A 86 14.39 -13.12 5.91
CA ALA A 86 14.29 -14.53 5.56
C ALA A 86 15.35 -15.00 4.55
N ALA A 87 15.85 -14.10 3.69
CA ALA A 87 16.92 -14.40 2.76
C ALA A 87 18.27 -14.68 3.47
N GLY A 88 18.45 -14.18 4.71
CA GLY A 88 19.63 -14.45 5.53
C GLY A 88 20.93 -13.82 4.98
N THR A 89 20.83 -12.89 4.04
CA THR A 89 21.99 -12.21 3.40
C THR A 89 22.42 -10.95 4.15
N GLU A 90 21.59 -10.45 5.05
CA GLU A 90 21.85 -9.24 5.81
C GLU A 90 22.85 -9.50 6.95
N SER A 91 23.73 -8.54 7.21
CA SER A 91 24.56 -8.59 8.43
C SER A 91 23.66 -8.49 9.68
N PRO A 92 24.12 -8.97 10.86
CA PRO A 92 23.34 -8.83 12.10
C PRO A 92 22.92 -7.39 12.41
N ALA A 93 23.79 -6.41 12.13
CA ALA A 93 23.49 -4.99 12.32
C ALA A 93 22.43 -4.48 11.31
N ALA A 94 22.51 -4.90 10.04
CA ALA A 94 21.52 -4.54 9.03
C ALA A 94 20.15 -5.14 9.34
N GLN A 95 20.12 -6.41 9.78
CA GLN A 95 18.90 -7.06 10.23
C GLN A 95 18.26 -6.34 11.43
N ALA A 96 19.05 -5.98 12.44
CA ALA A 96 18.55 -5.21 13.59
C ALA A 96 17.94 -3.87 13.14
N ALA A 97 18.61 -3.15 12.24
CA ALA A 97 18.09 -1.89 11.70
C ALA A 97 16.78 -2.06 10.92
N LEU A 98 16.59 -3.17 10.18
CA LEU A 98 15.32 -3.48 9.51
C LEU A 98 14.19 -3.73 10.53
N ILE A 99 14.48 -4.45 11.61
CA ILE A 99 13.52 -4.72 12.68
C ILE A 99 13.11 -3.43 13.39
N ASP A 100 14.07 -2.56 13.71
CA ASP A 100 13.78 -1.27 14.37
C ASP A 100 12.95 -0.35 13.48
N LYS A 101 13.28 -0.28 12.19
CA LYS A 101 12.48 0.46 11.19
C LYS A 101 11.06 -0.09 11.08
N LEU A 102 10.91 -1.41 11.02
CA LEU A 102 9.60 -2.05 10.94
C LEU A 102 8.75 -1.72 12.17
N THR A 103 9.35 -1.87 13.36
CA THR A 103 8.71 -1.61 14.64
C THR A 103 8.23 -0.16 14.72
N THR A 104 9.07 0.79 14.30
CA THR A 104 8.71 2.21 14.25
C THR A 104 7.53 2.47 13.32
N LYS A 105 7.54 1.91 12.11
CA LYS A 105 6.44 2.07 11.15
C LYS A 105 5.13 1.43 11.62
N LEU A 106 5.21 0.23 12.21
CA LEU A 106 4.06 -0.45 12.77
C LEU A 106 3.47 0.32 13.95
N HIS A 107 4.31 0.88 14.84
CA HIS A 107 3.82 1.73 15.94
C HIS A 107 3.11 2.98 15.42
N ALA A 108 3.67 3.67 14.43
CA ALA A 108 3.04 4.84 13.82
C ALA A 108 1.69 4.47 13.18
N ALA A 109 1.67 3.45 12.32
CA ALA A 109 0.45 2.96 11.68
C ALA A 109 -0.59 2.47 12.72
N HIS A 110 -0.13 1.91 13.84
CA HIS A 110 -1.02 1.38 14.86
C HIS A 110 -1.90 2.45 15.49
N THR A 111 -1.45 3.70 15.55
CA THR A 111 -2.23 4.81 16.08
C THR A 111 -3.51 5.09 15.26
N PHE A 112 -3.50 4.80 13.95
CA PHE A 112 -4.61 5.09 13.05
C PHE A 112 -5.65 3.96 13.01
N TRP A 113 -5.25 2.71 12.85
CA TRP A 113 -6.23 1.60 12.78
C TRP A 113 -6.86 1.24 14.14
N ARG A 114 -6.31 1.76 15.26
CA ARG A 114 -6.92 1.64 16.59
C ARG A 114 -8.13 2.56 16.71
N ARG A 115 -8.05 3.75 16.11
CA ARG A 115 -9.14 4.73 16.05
C ARG A 115 -10.25 4.26 15.11
N ALA A 116 -9.88 3.57 14.02
CA ALA A 116 -10.83 3.00 13.07
C ALA A 116 -11.59 1.76 13.58
N ASN A 117 -11.26 1.21 14.77
CA ASN A 117 -11.92 0.04 15.33
C ASN A 117 -12.75 0.34 16.60
N PRO A 118 -13.91 1.02 16.49
CA PRO A 118 -14.86 1.17 17.59
C PRO A 118 -15.83 0.00 17.71
N ARG A 119 -15.67 -1.11 16.95
CA ARG A 119 -16.59 -2.23 17.07
C ARG A 119 -16.48 -2.79 18.50
N PRO A 120 -17.59 -2.86 19.27
CA PRO A 120 -17.60 -3.73 20.43
C PRO A 120 -17.21 -5.11 19.92
N ARG A 121 -16.38 -5.84 20.68
CA ARG A 121 -16.28 -7.29 20.50
C ARG A 121 -17.72 -7.82 20.55
N ARG A 122 -18.37 -8.00 19.40
CA ARG A 122 -19.52 -8.89 19.32
C ARG A 122 -18.95 -10.19 19.86
N GLY A 123 -19.55 -10.70 20.93
CA GLY A 123 -19.23 -12.01 21.47
C GLY A 123 -19.40 -13.04 20.37
N GLY A 124 -18.35 -13.22 19.57
CA GLY A 124 -18.19 -14.41 18.77
C GLY A 124 -18.03 -15.57 19.74
N PRO A 125 -18.50 -16.76 19.38
CA PRO A 125 -18.28 -17.94 20.22
C PRO A 125 -16.78 -18.05 20.53
N PRO A 126 -16.41 -18.44 21.76
CA PRO A 126 -15.01 -18.59 22.12
C PRO A 126 -14.31 -19.44 21.08
N CYS A 127 -13.07 -19.06 20.75
CA CYS A 127 -12.21 -19.82 19.85
C CYS A 127 -12.31 -21.31 20.24
N PRO A 128 -12.61 -22.23 19.31
CA PRO A 128 -12.68 -23.65 19.62
C PRO A 128 -11.38 -24.06 20.31
N GLN A 129 -11.49 -24.57 21.52
CA GLN A 129 -10.33 -25.08 22.24
C GLN A 129 -9.70 -26.18 21.37
N PRO A 130 -8.37 -26.26 21.26
CA PRO A 130 -7.73 -27.32 20.49
C PRO A 130 -8.22 -28.67 21.04
N HIS A 131 -8.93 -29.42 20.20
CA HIS A 131 -9.32 -30.78 20.53
C HIS A 131 -8.05 -31.60 20.76
N PRO A 132 -8.05 -32.52 21.74
CA PRO A 132 -6.93 -33.44 21.92
C PRO A 132 -6.63 -34.12 20.58
N HIS A 133 -5.37 -34.11 20.19
CA HIS A 133 -4.90 -34.75 18.96
C HIS A 133 -5.38 -36.21 18.95
N ASP A 134 -6.29 -36.56 18.04
CA ASP A 134 -6.66 -37.95 17.79
C ASP A 134 -5.61 -38.56 16.84
N PRO A 135 -4.75 -39.47 17.32
CA PRO A 135 -3.70 -40.07 16.50
C PRO A 135 -4.23 -40.99 15.40
N ARG A 136 -5.55 -41.23 15.31
CA ARG A 136 -6.15 -42.13 14.28
C ARG A 136 -6.63 -41.41 13.02
N ARG A 137 -6.56 -40.08 12.94
CA ARG A 137 -7.01 -39.32 11.74
C ARG A 137 -5.95 -39.22 10.61
N GLY A 138 -4.94 -40.08 10.65
CA GLY A 138 -3.80 -40.12 9.74
C GLY A 138 -3.83 -41.21 8.66
N MET A 139 -5.00 -41.69 8.24
CA MET A 139 -5.11 -42.59 7.08
C MET A 139 -6.09 -42.00 6.06
N ILE A 140 -5.59 -41.11 5.21
CA ILE A 140 -6.22 -40.85 3.91
C ILE A 140 -5.64 -41.89 2.96
N SER A 141 -6.51 -42.81 2.54
CA SER A 141 -6.27 -43.84 1.54
C SER A 141 -5.85 -43.22 0.21
N SER A 142 -4.77 -43.76 -0.37
CA SER A 142 -4.37 -43.50 -1.76
C SER A 142 -5.28 -44.27 -2.73
N ALA A 143 -6.03 -43.55 -3.57
CA ALA A 143 -6.64 -43.93 -4.85
C ALA A 143 -7.58 -42.76 -5.22
N ASP A 144 -7.68 -42.22 -6.42
CA ASP A 144 -7.35 -42.71 -7.75
C ASP A 144 -6.98 -41.55 -8.67
N SER A 145 -6.08 -41.84 -9.59
CA SER A 145 -5.73 -41.01 -10.74
C SER A 145 -6.86 -41.07 -11.78
N SER A 146 -7.53 -39.96 -12.03
CA SER A 146 -8.20 -39.72 -13.32
C SER A 146 -8.26 -38.24 -13.61
N GLY A 147 -7.55 -37.87 -14.68
CA GLY A 147 -7.40 -36.50 -15.13
C GLY A 147 -8.72 -35.92 -15.66
N THR A 148 -8.90 -34.63 -15.42
CA THR A 148 -9.69 -33.79 -16.31
C THR A 148 -8.99 -32.43 -16.38
N LEU A 149 -8.35 -32.18 -17.51
CA LEU A 149 -7.79 -30.88 -17.87
C LEU A 149 -8.94 -29.85 -17.91
N PHE A 150 -8.91 -28.87 -17.01
CA PHE A 150 -9.73 -27.68 -17.15
C PHE A 150 -9.04 -26.73 -18.14
N ARG A 151 -9.56 -26.67 -19.37
CA ARG A 151 -9.05 -25.81 -20.44
C ARG A 151 -9.59 -24.39 -20.23
N SER A 152 -8.69 -23.45 -19.96
CA SER A 152 -8.97 -22.02 -19.90
C SER A 152 -9.28 -21.49 -21.31
N SER A 153 -10.47 -20.92 -21.51
CA SER A 153 -10.84 -20.20 -22.72
C SER A 153 -10.73 -18.70 -22.47
N ALA A 154 -9.69 -18.07 -23.01
CA ALA A 154 -9.54 -16.61 -23.04
C ALA A 154 -10.39 -16.04 -24.19
N PRO A 155 -11.20 -14.98 -23.97
CA PRO A 155 -11.87 -14.29 -25.06
C PRO A 155 -10.90 -13.40 -25.84
N THR A 156 -11.12 -13.41 -27.15
CA THR A 156 -10.35 -12.84 -28.25
C THR A 156 -10.22 -11.32 -28.18
N ARG A 157 -9.05 -10.82 -28.58
CA ARG A 157 -8.68 -9.41 -28.70
C ARG A 157 -9.53 -8.72 -29.77
N GLU A 158 -10.53 -7.95 -29.36
CA GLU A 158 -11.30 -7.08 -30.25
C GLU A 158 -10.57 -5.77 -30.47
N SER A 159 -10.29 -5.48 -31.74
CA SER A 159 -9.65 -4.28 -32.26
C SER A 159 -10.59 -3.08 -32.07
N SER A 160 -10.14 -2.05 -31.35
CA SER A 160 -10.83 -0.75 -31.28
C SER A 160 -9.94 0.38 -31.81
N PRO A 161 -10.53 1.43 -32.40
CA PRO A 161 -9.90 2.27 -33.43
C PRO A 161 -8.98 3.37 -32.87
N LEU A 162 -8.05 3.78 -33.75
CA LEU A 162 -7.10 4.89 -33.66
C LEU A 162 -7.61 6.10 -32.86
N MET A 163 -6.91 6.46 -31.78
CA MET A 163 -6.98 7.80 -31.17
C MET A 163 -6.20 8.81 -32.03
N PRO A 164 -6.66 10.07 -32.11
CA PRO A 164 -5.95 11.12 -32.84
C PRO A 164 -4.72 11.64 -32.09
N ASP A 165 -3.70 12.01 -32.86
CA ASP A 165 -2.41 12.58 -32.43
C ASP A 165 -2.55 13.78 -31.49
N PHE A 166 -2.00 13.67 -30.29
CA PHE A 166 -1.73 14.82 -29.41
C PHE A 166 -0.39 15.46 -29.80
N ARG A 167 -0.42 16.73 -30.23
CA ARG A 167 0.78 17.57 -30.34
C ARG A 167 0.91 18.46 -29.10
N PRO A 168 2.06 18.52 -28.42
CA PRO A 168 2.27 19.46 -27.33
C PRO A 168 2.50 20.88 -27.87
N ILE A 169 2.02 21.86 -27.10
CA ILE A 169 2.27 23.31 -27.23
C ILE A 169 3.63 23.62 -26.62
#